data_AF-A0A920P203-F1
#
_entry.id   AF-A0A920P203-F1
#
_cell.length_a   1.000
_cell.length_b   1.000
_cell.length_c   1.000
_cell.angle_alpha   90.00
_cell.angle_beta   90.00
_cell.angle_gamma   90.00
#
_symmetry.space_group_name_H-M   'P 1'
#
loop_
_entity.id
_entity.type
_entity.pdbx_description
1 polymer ?
#
loop_
_entity_poly.entity_id
_entity_poly.type
_entity_poly.pdbx_seq_one_letter_code
_entity_poly.pdbx_strand_id
1 'polypeptide(L)'
;MALLTRAFLLGCTLVAYGSFRADIASRLIEGEGLPGSASPVTHMSLVPTQLIRLLGYRDGIQVPASFKCGLIGGAHASLDLVQQSLAAGWPLALTYGMTEMTSQVATAVPF
;
A
#
# COMPACT_ATOMS: atom_id res chain seq x y z
N MET A 1 1.37 -8.99 7.78
CA MET A 1 0.29 -9.89 8.23
C MET A 1 -1.08 -9.24 8.26
N ALA A 2 -1.22 -7.94 8.54
CA ALA A 2 -2.52 -7.26 8.62
C ALA A 2 -3.43 -7.45 7.39
N LEU A 3 -2.93 -7.26 6.16
CA LEU A 3 -3.75 -7.46 4.95
C LEU A 3 -4.09 -8.94 4.71
N LEU A 4 -3.18 -9.86 5.00
CA LEU A 4 -3.41 -11.31 4.85
C LEU A 4 -4.51 -11.78 5.82
N THR A 5 -4.40 -11.43 7.10
CA THR A 5 -5.39 -11.80 8.12
C THR A 5 -6.73 -11.12 7.85
N ARG A 6 -6.74 -9.85 7.44
CA ARG A 6 -7.96 -9.11 7.12
C ARG A 6 -8.63 -9.60 5.84
N ALA A 7 -7.87 -9.92 4.79
CA ALA A 7 -8.43 -10.50 3.57
C ALA A 7 -9.06 -11.87 3.83
N PHE A 8 -8.41 -12.71 4.63
CA PHE A 8 -8.94 -14.00 5.02
C PHE A 8 -10.21 -13.88 5.87
N LEU A 9 -10.24 -12.95 6.82
CA LEU A 9 -11.40 -12.74 7.72
C LEU A 9 -12.58 -12.03 7.06
N LEU A 10 -12.34 -11.13 6.10
CA LEU A 10 -13.37 -10.33 5.43
C LEU A 10 -13.75 -10.85 4.03
N GLY A 11 -13.14 -11.93 3.55
CA GLY A 11 -13.36 -12.45 2.20
C GLY A 11 -12.87 -11.50 1.08
N CYS A 12 -11.90 -10.63 1.38
CA CYS A 12 -11.36 -9.71 0.36
C CYS A 12 -10.39 -10.41 -0.57
N THR A 13 -10.28 -9.92 -1.81
CA THR A 13 -9.29 -10.41 -2.77
C THR A 13 -7.89 -9.98 -2.37
N LEU A 14 -7.02 -10.96 -2.08
CA LEU A 14 -5.59 -10.73 -1.91
C LEU A 14 -4.88 -10.98 -3.23
N VAL A 15 -4.16 -9.98 -3.72
CA VAL A 15 -3.27 -10.10 -4.86
C VAL A 15 -1.84 -10.07 -4.34
N ALA A 16 -1.16 -11.22 -4.38
CA ALA A 16 0.26 -11.33 -4.08
C ALA A 16 1.03 -11.34 -5.40
N TYR A 17 1.93 -10.38 -5.57
CA TYR A 17 2.85 -10.32 -6.71
C TYR A 17 4.25 -10.72 -6.26
N GLY A 18 5.08 -11.23 -7.18
CA GLY A 18 6.47 -11.60 -6.93
C GLY A 18 7.37 -10.39 -6.65
N SER A 19 8.41 -10.20 -7.45
CA SER A 19 9.27 -9.01 -7.31
C SER A 19 8.49 -7.72 -7.58
N PHE A 20 8.74 -6.68 -6.77
CA PHE A 20 8.04 -5.40 -6.90
C PHE A 20 8.39 -4.69 -8.19
N ARG A 21 7.34 -4.28 -8.91
CA ARG A 21 7.36 -3.56 -10.18
C ARG A 21 6.39 -2.40 -10.12
N ALA A 22 6.90 -1.17 -10.27
CA ALA A 22 6.11 0.05 -10.11
C ALA A 22 5.05 0.21 -11.20
N ASP A 23 5.32 -0.26 -12.42
CA ASP A 23 4.38 -0.31 -13.53
C ASP A 23 3.15 -1.17 -13.21
N ILE A 24 3.39 -2.36 -12.63
CA ILE A 24 2.32 -3.29 -12.27
C ILE A 24 1.53 -2.76 -11.07
N ALA A 25 2.22 -2.25 -10.04
CA ALA A 25 1.58 -1.64 -8.88
C ALA A 25 0.67 -0.47 -9.30
N SER A 26 1.15 0.38 -10.22
CA SER A 26 0.37 1.47 -10.79
C SER A 26 -0.90 0.97 -11.49
N ARG A 27 -0.77 -0.03 -12.37
CA ARG A 27 -1.92 -0.63 -13.09
C ARG A 27 -2.96 -1.23 -12.14
N LEU A 28 -2.51 -1.92 -11.09
CA LEU A 28 -3.41 -2.49 -10.08
C LEU A 28 -4.18 -1.41 -9.30
N ILE A 29 -3.55 -0.27 -9.03
CA ILE A 29 -4.19 0.90 -8.41
C ILE A 29 -5.26 1.48 -9.34
N GLU A 30 -5.00 1.53 -10.66
CA GLU A 30 -6.00 1.91 -11.67
C GLU A 30 -7.10 0.84 -11.87
N GLY A 31 -6.94 -0.36 -11.29
CA GLY A 31 -7.85 -1.48 -11.47
C GLY A 31 -7.60 -2.30 -12.74
N GLU A 32 -6.48 -2.09 -13.41
CA GLU A 32 -6.06 -2.87 -14.57
C GLU A 32 -5.29 -4.14 -14.18
N GLY A 33 -5.40 -5.18 -15.02
CA GLY A 33 -4.59 -6.39 -14.87
C GLY A 33 -5.08 -7.36 -13.79
N LEU A 34 -6.24 -7.10 -13.19
CA LEU A 34 -6.92 -8.02 -12.29
C LEU A 34 -7.77 -9.03 -13.10
N PRO A 35 -7.79 -10.32 -12.72
CA PRO A 35 -8.60 -11.32 -13.40
C PRO A 35 -10.10 -11.16 -13.13
N GLY A 36 -10.94 -11.23 -14.17
CA GLY A 36 -12.41 -11.23 -14.06
C GLY A 36 -13.02 -9.88 -13.64
N SER A 37 -14.23 -9.92 -13.06
CA SER A 37 -14.97 -8.76 -12.53
C SER A 37 -14.40 -8.23 -11.19
N ALA A 38 -13.11 -8.42 -10.95
CA ALA A 38 -12.47 -8.04 -9.70
C ALA A 38 -12.42 -6.51 -9.58
N SER A 39 -12.74 -6.01 -8.39
CA SER A 39 -12.69 -4.58 -8.11
C SER A 39 -11.24 -4.07 -8.06
N PRO A 40 -10.99 -2.79 -8.40
CA PRO A 40 -9.67 -2.17 -8.28
C PRO A 40 -9.05 -2.36 -6.89
N VAL A 41 -7.71 -2.37 -6.82
CA VAL A 41 -7.02 -2.49 -5.54
C VAL A 41 -7.31 -1.26 -4.69
N THR A 42 -7.90 -1.47 -3.52
CA THR A 42 -8.21 -0.41 -2.57
C THR A 42 -7.13 -0.24 -1.49
N HIS A 43 -6.36 -1.28 -1.21
CA HIS A 43 -5.31 -1.28 -0.19
C HIS A 43 -4.05 -1.98 -0.68
N MET A 44 -2.88 -1.43 -0.38
CA MET A 44 -1.59 -2.01 -0.79
C MET A 44 -0.58 -1.96 0.35
N SER A 45 0.12 -3.06 0.63
CA SER A 45 1.26 -3.07 1.56
C SER A 45 2.57 -2.88 0.81
N LEU A 46 3.41 -1.96 1.28
CA LEU A 46 4.69 -1.61 0.67
C LEU A 46 5.76 -1.47 1.75
N VAL A 47 7.02 -1.71 1.39
CA VAL A 47 8.18 -1.22 2.16
C VAL A 47 8.60 0.17 1.67
N PRO A 48 9.36 0.97 2.44
CA PRO A 48 9.71 2.35 2.06
C PRO A 48 10.39 2.46 0.68
N THR A 49 11.27 1.52 0.34
CA THR A 49 11.94 1.51 -0.97
C THR A 49 10.98 1.24 -2.14
N GLN A 50 9.92 0.47 -1.92
CA GLN A 50 8.88 0.25 -2.93
C GLN A 50 8.01 1.49 -3.11
N LEU A 51 7.68 2.18 -2.00
CA LEU A 51 6.96 3.45 -2.03
C LEU A 51 7.73 4.49 -2.85
N ILE A 52 9.03 4.68 -2.60
CA ILE A 52 9.87 5.62 -3.37
C ILE A 52 9.79 5.32 -4.88
N ARG A 53 9.92 4.04 -5.26
CA ARG A 53 9.86 3.62 -6.67
C ARG A 53 8.47 3.84 -7.29
N LEU A 54 7.40 3.65 -6.52
CA LEU A 54 6.04 3.87 -6.97
C LEU A 54 5.76 5.36 -7.18
N LEU A 55 6.14 6.20 -6.22
CA LEU A 55 5.97 7.65 -6.31
C LEU A 55 6.74 8.23 -7.48
N GLY A 56 8.01 7.82 -7.67
CA GLY A 56 8.80 8.27 -8.82
C GLY A 56 8.22 7.81 -10.17
N TYR A 57 7.59 6.64 -10.23
CA TYR A 57 6.90 6.18 -11.45
C TYR A 57 5.58 6.93 -11.71
N ARG A 58 4.90 7.36 -10.64
CA ARG A 58 3.60 8.04 -10.68
C ARG A 58 3.72 9.54 -10.43
N ASP A 59 4.87 10.13 -10.71
CA ASP A 59 5.08 11.56 -10.51
C ASP A 59 4.07 12.38 -11.33
N GLY A 60 3.38 13.31 -10.67
CA GLY A 60 2.28 14.07 -11.26
C GLY A 60 0.98 13.31 -11.54
N ILE A 61 0.89 12.00 -11.24
CA ILE A 61 -0.31 11.19 -11.45
C ILE A 61 -1.09 11.08 -10.13
N GLN A 62 -2.32 11.60 -10.12
CA GLN A 62 -3.20 11.50 -8.96
C GLN A 62 -3.59 10.05 -8.67
N VAL A 63 -3.79 9.76 -7.39
CA VAL A 63 -4.28 8.46 -6.94
C VAL A 63 -5.80 8.40 -7.18
N PRO A 64 -6.34 7.33 -7.79
CA PRO A 64 -7.77 7.21 -8.02
C PRO A 64 -8.54 7.12 -6.69
N ALA A 65 -9.76 7.65 -6.66
CA ALA A 65 -10.60 7.68 -5.46
C ALA A 65 -10.98 6.28 -4.92
N SER A 66 -10.81 5.23 -5.73
CA SER A 66 -10.96 3.83 -5.32
C SER A 66 -9.85 3.38 -4.36
N PHE A 67 -8.65 3.92 -4.47
CA PHE A 67 -7.53 3.58 -3.60
C PHE A 67 -7.68 4.27 -2.25
N LYS A 68 -7.70 3.48 -1.19
CA LYS A 68 -8.04 3.93 0.17
C LYS A 68 -6.84 4.01 1.09
N CYS A 69 -5.85 3.12 0.96
CA CYS A 69 -4.70 3.14 1.87
C CYS A 69 -3.48 2.37 1.36
N GLY A 70 -2.31 3.00 1.41
CA GLY A 70 -1.00 2.35 1.33
C GLY A 70 -0.44 2.08 2.74
N LEU A 71 -0.30 0.83 3.11
CA LEU A 71 0.28 0.40 4.39
C LEU A 71 1.79 0.27 4.26
N ILE A 72 2.55 1.12 4.95
CA ILE A 72 4.02 1.14 4.87
C ILE A 72 4.61 0.42 6.08
N GLY A 73 5.33 -0.67 5.85
CA GLY A 73 5.90 -1.49 6.94
C GLY A 73 7.22 -2.15 6.59
N GLY A 74 7.75 -2.94 7.54
CA GLY A 74 8.90 -3.83 7.32
C GLY A 74 10.29 -3.16 7.32
N ALA A 75 10.38 -1.84 7.45
CA ALA A 75 11.63 -1.11 7.64
C ALA A 75 11.34 0.30 8.20
N HIS A 76 12.40 0.99 8.66
CA HIS A 76 12.32 2.39 9.05
C HIS A 76 11.95 3.26 7.83
N ALA A 77 10.71 3.71 7.75
CA ALA A 77 10.30 4.75 6.81
C ALA A 77 10.78 6.10 7.35
N SER A 78 11.48 6.91 6.54
CA SER A 78 11.76 8.29 6.96
C SER A 78 10.45 9.05 7.05
N LEU A 79 10.30 9.83 8.12
CA LEU A 79 9.11 10.68 8.34
C LEU A 79 8.90 11.64 7.17
N ASP A 80 9.99 12.14 6.59
CA ASP A 80 10.00 13.00 5.41
C ASP A 80 9.37 12.35 4.17
N LEU A 81 9.69 11.09 3.88
CA LEU A 81 9.08 10.36 2.76
C LEU A 81 7.56 10.24 2.93
N VAL A 82 7.10 9.94 4.14
CA VAL A 82 5.67 9.80 4.44
C VAL A 82 4.96 11.14 4.29
N GLN A 83 5.54 12.21 4.83
CA GLN A 83 4.98 13.56 4.73
C GLN A 83 4.88 14.04 3.28
N GLN A 84 5.93 13.84 2.48
CA GLN A 84 5.92 14.18 1.05
C GLN A 84 4.85 13.41 0.29
N SER A 85 4.68 12.13 0.61
CA SER A 85 3.66 11.29 -0.02
C SER A 85 2.24 11.75 0.32
N LEU A 86 1.99 12.06 1.60
CA LEU A 86 0.70 12.60 2.07
C LEU A 86 0.42 13.96 1.41
N ALA A 87 1.43 14.83 1.30
CA ALA A 87 1.32 16.11 0.59
C ALA A 87 1.03 15.93 -0.90
N ALA A 88 1.50 14.85 -1.52
CA ALA A 88 1.17 14.45 -2.89
C ALA A 88 -0.21 13.77 -3.02
N GLY A 89 -1.01 13.70 -1.94
CA GLY A 89 -2.36 13.16 -1.95
C GLY A 89 -2.45 11.64 -1.82
N TRP A 90 -1.37 10.96 -1.42
CA TRP A 90 -1.40 9.52 -1.19
C TRP A 90 -1.94 9.20 0.20
N PRO A 91 -3.04 8.42 0.31
CA PRO A 91 -3.54 8.01 1.62
C PRO A 91 -2.64 6.90 2.18
N LEU A 92 -1.71 7.25 3.07
CA LEU A 92 -0.75 6.30 3.64
C LEU A 92 -0.97 6.10 5.14
N ALA A 93 -0.76 4.86 5.60
CA ALA A 93 -0.71 4.52 7.01
C ALA A 93 0.59 3.77 7.33
N LEU A 94 1.31 4.25 8.34
CA LEU A 94 2.50 3.58 8.84
C LEU A 94 2.10 2.38 9.67
N THR A 95 2.71 1.24 9.37
CA THR A 95 2.60 0.01 10.15
C THR A 95 3.94 -0.21 10.84
N TYR A 96 4.00 0.06 12.14
CA TYR A 96 5.16 -0.31 12.94
C TYR A 96 4.98 -1.76 13.40
N GLY A 97 5.78 -2.66 12.83
CA GLY A 97 5.87 -4.05 13.26
C GLY A 97 7.32 -4.35 13.59
N MET A 98 7.63 -4.50 14.88
CA MET A 98 8.89 -5.11 15.31
C MET A 98 8.77 -6.63 15.23
N THR A 99 9.86 -7.31 14.90
CA THR A 99 9.95 -8.78 14.85
C THR A 99 9.67 -9.46 16.20
N GLU A 100 9.87 -8.80 17.33
CA GLU A 100 9.53 -9.32 18.68
C GLU A 100 8.03 -9.28 19.03
N MET A 101 7.18 -8.62 18.23
CA MET A 101 5.72 -8.63 18.40
C MET A 101 5.09 -9.19 17.14
N THR A 102 4.76 -10.48 17.18
CA THR A 102 3.97 -11.18 16.17
C THR A 102 2.62 -10.49 15.95
N SER A 103 2.62 -9.51 15.05
CA SER A 103 1.51 -8.67 14.56
C SER A 103 1.57 -7.19 14.96
N GLN A 104 0.94 -6.40 14.10
CA GLN A 104 0.84 -4.94 14.12
C GLN A 104 0.23 -4.46 15.46
N VAL A 105 0.94 -3.63 16.22
CA VAL A 105 0.44 -3.09 17.51
C VAL A 105 -0.16 -1.67 17.39
N ALA A 106 0.07 -0.96 16.28
CA ALA A 106 -0.59 0.31 16.03
C ALA A 106 -0.91 0.52 14.54
N THR A 107 -2.16 0.88 14.26
CA THR A 107 -2.60 1.48 13.00
C THR A 107 -2.99 2.91 13.34
N ALA A 108 -2.24 3.90 12.87
CA ALA A 108 -2.72 5.27 12.90
C ALA A 108 -3.93 5.37 11.96
N VAL A 109 -5.01 5.99 12.42
CA VAL A 109 -6.16 6.29 11.56
C VAL A 109 -5.71 7.20 10.41
N PRO A 110 -6.24 7.03 9.19
CA PRO A 110 -5.98 7.96 8.10
C PRO A 110 -6.44 9.36 8.54
N PHE A 111 -5.56 10.35 8.39
CA PHE A 111 -5.90 11.77 8.56
C PHE A 111 -6.30 12.36 7.22
#